data_AF-A0A257Y907-F1
#
_entry.id   AF-A0A257Y907-F1
#
_cell.length_a   1.000
_cell.length_b   1.000
_cell.length_c   1.000
_cell.angle_alpha   90.00
_cell.angle_beta   90.00
_cell.angle_gamma   90.00
#
_symmetry.space_group_name_H-M   'P 1'
#
loop_
_entity.id
_entity.type
_entity.pdbx_description
1 polymer ?
#
loop_
_entity_poly.entity_id
_entity_poly.type
_entity_poly.pdbx_seq_one_letter_code
_entity_poly.pdbx_strand_id
1 'polypeptide(L)'
;MLFGSMPFGMRRAARLALTAAALASAPASAQPPEAISDGLRCVYEKLTANRGYEVVAEVFLYDTVPENQVGQAASILDLATQSCAKQYKWSVSRVFSAADVGLYGATIDYLIQKIAAAGVASTAVEAFDTVVSSMSHADYESFGEQDWRSDLAFTRRLRALARDAGLPDEEAVMDMALDALELGARIDYSVALFVLDLAEGSPIPETV
;
A
#
# COMPACT_ATOMS: atom_id res chain seq x y z
N MET A 1 -23.61 -3.58 3.66
CA MET A 1 -23.52 -3.72 2.19
C MET A 1 -22.74 -2.53 1.64
N LEU A 2 -21.40 -2.52 1.76
CA LEU A 2 -20.56 -1.37 1.37
C LEU A 2 -19.62 -1.69 0.18
N PHE A 3 -19.66 -2.90 -0.35
CA PHE A 3 -18.89 -3.34 -1.52
C PHE A 3 -19.80 -3.85 -2.66
N GLY A 4 -20.99 -3.25 -2.79
CA GLY A 4 -21.88 -3.51 -3.91
C GLY A 4 -21.44 -2.69 -5.12
N SER A 5 -21.00 -3.37 -6.18
CA SER A 5 -21.01 -2.88 -7.56
C SER A 5 -19.83 -2.05 -8.06
N MET A 6 -18.58 -2.47 -7.80
CA MET A 6 -17.48 -2.16 -8.72
C MET A 6 -16.56 -3.37 -8.90
N PRO A 7 -16.29 -3.83 -10.13
CA PRO A 7 -15.35 -4.92 -10.37
C PRO A 7 -13.94 -4.53 -9.91
N PHE A 8 -13.28 -5.41 -9.15
CA PHE A 8 -11.97 -5.18 -8.54
C PHE A 8 -10.89 -4.78 -9.58
N GLY A 9 -10.96 -5.28 -10.82
CA GLY A 9 -10.03 -4.96 -11.92
C GLY A 9 -10.13 -3.52 -12.49
N MET A 10 -11.14 -2.72 -12.12
CA MET A 10 -11.28 -1.33 -12.58
C MET A 10 -10.67 -0.27 -11.65
N ARG A 11 -10.00 -0.68 -10.55
CA ARG A 11 -9.43 0.26 -9.57
C ARG A 11 -8.04 0.81 -9.94
N ARG A 12 -7.49 0.45 -11.10
CA ARG A 12 -6.24 1.06 -11.62
C ARG A 12 -6.42 2.49 -12.14
N ALA A 13 -7.63 3.05 -12.17
CA ALA A 13 -7.89 4.40 -12.67
C ALA A 13 -8.61 5.29 -11.65
N ALA A 14 -7.99 6.46 -11.40
CA ALA A 14 -8.52 7.64 -10.70
C ALA A 14 -8.57 7.54 -9.16
N ARG A 15 -8.03 8.49 -8.37
CA ARG A 15 -7.73 9.90 -8.59
C ARG A 15 -6.53 10.31 -7.73
N LEU A 16 -5.50 10.88 -8.33
CA LEU A 16 -4.60 11.83 -7.66
C LEU A 16 -4.61 13.11 -8.48
N ALA A 17 -5.54 13.99 -8.13
CA ALA A 17 -5.41 15.40 -8.43
C ALA A 17 -5.42 16.09 -7.07
N LEU A 18 -4.22 16.34 -6.53
CA LEU A 18 -4.06 17.31 -5.46
C LEU A 18 -3.33 18.51 -6.02
N THR A 19 -4.07 19.62 -6.11
CA THR A 19 -3.53 20.95 -6.28
C THR A 19 -2.55 21.24 -5.14
N ALA A 20 -1.27 21.31 -5.48
CA ALA A 20 -0.19 21.73 -4.60
C ALA A 20 -0.41 23.17 -4.11
N ALA A 21 -0.91 23.33 -2.88
CA ALA A 21 -0.85 24.60 -2.15
C ALA A 21 -1.11 24.41 -0.65
N ALA A 22 -0.19 23.75 0.09
CA ALA A 22 -0.05 23.92 1.55
C ALA A 22 1.20 23.27 2.18
N LEU A 23 2.13 22.68 1.42
CA LEU A 23 3.34 22.06 2.00
C LEU A 23 4.46 23.10 2.18
N ALA A 24 4.27 24.05 3.09
CA ALA A 24 5.38 24.78 3.67
C ALA A 24 5.49 24.38 5.14
N SER A 25 6.61 23.71 5.48
CA SER A 25 7.06 23.33 6.82
C SER A 25 6.27 22.24 7.56
N ALA A 26 6.39 20.99 7.12
CA ALA A 26 6.31 19.84 8.02
C ALA A 26 7.75 19.33 8.29
N PRO A 27 8.15 19.08 9.55
CA PRO A 27 9.46 18.53 9.85
C PRO A 27 9.55 17.09 9.33
N ALA A 28 10.76 16.68 8.96
CA ALA A 28 11.09 15.35 8.48
C ALA A 28 10.54 14.25 9.41
N SER A 29 9.79 13.31 8.83
CA SER A 29 9.49 11.96 9.33
C SER A 29 9.28 11.83 10.84
N ALA A 30 8.22 12.42 11.38
CA ALA A 30 7.67 11.95 12.64
C ALA A 30 6.95 10.63 12.37
N GLN A 31 7.51 9.50 12.80
CA GLN A 31 6.78 8.23 12.83
C GLN A 31 5.49 8.45 13.62
N PRO A 32 4.33 7.99 13.12
CA PRO A 32 3.08 8.14 13.84
C PRO A 32 3.20 7.46 15.22
N PRO A 33 2.61 8.04 16.28
CA PRO A 33 2.51 7.42 17.60
C PRO A 33 2.13 5.93 17.51
N GLU A 34 2.67 5.10 18.40
CA GLU A 34 2.50 3.64 18.37
C GLU A 34 1.02 3.22 18.32
N ALA A 35 0.14 3.91 19.05
CA ALA A 35 -1.31 3.68 19.00
C ALA A 35 -1.97 4.00 17.63
N ILE A 36 -1.40 4.95 16.88
CA ILE A 36 -1.80 5.26 15.50
C ILE A 36 -1.26 4.18 14.55
N SER A 37 -0.03 3.69 14.78
CA SER A 37 0.55 2.56 14.05
C SER A 37 -0.25 1.27 14.25
N ASP A 38 -0.62 0.92 15.49
CA ASP A 38 -1.38 -0.31 15.81
C ASP A 38 -2.78 -0.29 15.22
N GLY A 39 -3.46 0.86 15.27
CA GLY A 39 -4.73 1.05 14.58
C GLY A 39 -4.56 0.84 13.08
N LEU A 40 -3.66 1.60 12.46
CA LEU A 40 -3.46 1.62 11.02
C LEU A 40 -3.11 0.24 10.44
N ARG A 41 -2.30 -0.55 11.17
CA ARG A 41 -1.85 -1.89 10.74
C ARG A 41 -2.83 -3.01 11.08
N CYS A 42 -3.90 -2.76 11.83
CA CYS A 42 -4.83 -3.79 12.28
C CYS A 42 -5.39 -4.66 11.13
N VAL A 43 -5.73 -4.05 9.98
CA VAL A 43 -6.28 -4.82 8.85
C VAL A 43 -5.21 -5.76 8.28
N TYR A 44 -4.01 -5.24 8.04
CA TYR A 44 -2.84 -6.05 7.63
C TYR A 44 -2.59 -7.21 8.62
N GLU A 45 -2.56 -6.94 9.92
CA GLU A 45 -2.32 -7.97 10.95
C GLU A 45 -3.39 -9.07 10.96
N LYS A 46 -4.66 -8.71 10.72
CA LYS A 46 -5.73 -9.72 10.61
C LYS A 46 -5.61 -10.55 9.33
N LEU A 47 -5.16 -9.96 8.23
CA LEU A 47 -4.93 -10.69 6.97
C LEU A 47 -3.78 -11.68 7.12
N THR A 48 -2.68 -11.28 7.77
CA THR A 48 -1.52 -12.15 7.99
C THR A 48 -1.80 -13.24 9.03
N ALA A 49 -2.43 -12.91 10.16
CA ALA A 49 -2.75 -13.88 11.22
C ALA A 49 -3.64 -15.04 10.73
N ASN A 50 -4.57 -14.75 9.81
CA ASN A 50 -5.47 -15.76 9.24
C ASN A 50 -4.94 -16.41 7.96
N ARG A 51 -3.72 -16.07 7.51
CA ARG A 51 -3.15 -16.47 6.22
C ARG A 51 -4.06 -16.14 5.02
N GLY A 52 -4.94 -15.15 5.18
CA GLY A 52 -5.84 -14.69 4.12
C GLY A 52 -5.16 -13.73 3.14
N TYR A 53 -3.99 -13.23 3.49
CA TYR A 53 -3.24 -12.25 2.72
C TYR A 53 -2.87 -12.75 1.31
N GLU A 54 -2.56 -14.04 1.13
CA GLU A 54 -2.19 -14.61 -0.18
C GLU A 54 -3.35 -14.54 -1.18
N VAL A 55 -4.54 -14.98 -0.77
CA VAL A 55 -5.74 -14.95 -1.62
C VAL A 55 -6.13 -13.51 -1.96
N VAL A 56 -6.00 -12.59 -1.00
CA VAL A 56 -6.28 -11.17 -1.22
C VAL A 56 -5.27 -10.54 -2.20
N ALA A 57 -3.98 -10.84 -2.05
CA ALA A 57 -2.93 -10.36 -2.94
C ALA A 57 -3.06 -10.92 -4.36
N GLU A 58 -3.35 -12.21 -4.52
CA GLU A 58 -3.51 -12.85 -5.83
C GLU A 58 -4.67 -12.25 -6.62
N VAL A 59 -5.83 -12.10 -5.97
CA VAL A 59 -7.00 -11.47 -6.60
C VAL A 59 -6.74 -10.01 -6.95
N PHE A 60 -5.91 -9.31 -6.18
CA PHE A 60 -5.55 -7.92 -6.44
C PHE A 60 -4.57 -7.78 -7.63
N LEU A 61 -3.61 -8.69 -7.76
CA LEU A 61 -2.57 -8.62 -8.78
C LEU A 61 -3.02 -9.17 -10.14
N TYR A 62 -3.87 -10.21 -10.15
CA TYR A 62 -4.14 -10.98 -11.35
C TYR A 62 -5.62 -10.93 -11.76
N ASP A 63 -5.90 -10.53 -12.99
CA ASP A 63 -7.27 -10.50 -13.52
C ASP A 63 -7.81 -11.89 -13.93
N THR A 64 -6.98 -12.93 -13.83
CA THR A 64 -7.29 -14.30 -14.29
C THR A 64 -7.75 -15.24 -13.18
N VAL A 65 -7.93 -14.73 -11.95
CA VAL A 65 -8.42 -15.55 -10.83
C VAL A 65 -9.88 -15.96 -11.01
N PRO A 66 -10.27 -17.19 -10.59
CA PRO A 66 -11.66 -17.62 -10.57
C PRO A 66 -12.58 -16.72 -9.73
N GLU A 67 -13.83 -16.50 -10.17
CA GLU A 67 -14.80 -15.61 -9.51
C GLU A 67 -15.08 -16.00 -8.05
N ASN A 68 -15.07 -17.30 -7.72
CA ASN A 68 -15.23 -17.76 -6.34
C ASN A 68 -14.07 -17.30 -5.43
N GLN A 69 -12.85 -17.18 -5.96
CA GLN A 69 -11.71 -16.63 -5.23
C GLN A 69 -11.85 -15.11 -5.08
N VAL A 70 -12.38 -14.41 -6.08
CA VAL A 70 -12.68 -12.96 -5.98
C VAL A 70 -13.66 -12.69 -4.83
N GLY A 71 -14.75 -13.45 -4.77
CA GLY A 71 -15.72 -13.34 -3.66
C GLY A 71 -15.11 -13.68 -2.30
N GLN A 72 -14.22 -14.67 -2.24
CA GLN A 72 -13.51 -15.05 -1.03
C GLN A 72 -12.56 -13.94 -0.55
N ALA A 73 -11.71 -13.40 -1.43
CA ALA A 73 -10.80 -12.29 -1.11
C ALA A 73 -11.57 -11.06 -0.60
N ALA A 74 -12.65 -10.70 -1.28
CA ALA A 74 -13.51 -9.59 -0.87
C ALA A 74 -14.08 -9.82 0.54
N SER A 75 -14.56 -11.02 0.84
CA SER A 75 -15.07 -11.36 2.17
C SER A 75 -13.98 -11.34 3.25
N ILE A 76 -12.77 -11.82 2.95
CA ILE A 76 -11.65 -11.82 3.90
C ILE A 76 -11.26 -10.38 4.25
N LEU A 77 -11.08 -9.53 3.23
CA LEU A 77 -10.71 -8.12 3.43
C LEU A 77 -11.81 -7.35 4.18
N ASP A 78 -13.07 -7.56 3.82
CA ASP A 78 -14.22 -6.91 4.47
C ASP A 78 -14.34 -7.31 5.95
N LEU A 79 -14.18 -8.59 6.28
CA LEU A 79 -14.22 -9.06 7.67
C LEU A 79 -13.08 -8.49 8.51
N ALA A 80 -11.85 -8.46 7.98
CA ALA A 80 -10.70 -7.87 8.65
C ALA A 80 -10.94 -6.36 8.89
N THR A 81 -11.38 -5.66 7.85
CA THR A 81 -11.69 -4.23 7.87
C THR A 81 -12.77 -3.89 8.89
N GLN A 82 -13.92 -4.59 8.86
CA GLN A 82 -15.02 -4.35 9.80
C GLN A 82 -14.63 -4.66 11.25
N SER A 83 -13.83 -5.71 11.47
CA SER A 83 -13.34 -6.06 12.80
C SER A 83 -12.49 -4.93 13.38
N CYS A 84 -11.55 -4.38 12.60
CA CYS A 84 -10.72 -3.25 13.01
C CYS A 84 -11.54 -1.96 13.17
N ALA A 85 -12.41 -1.64 12.22
CA ALA A 85 -13.28 -0.47 12.26
C ALA A 85 -14.11 -0.42 13.55
N LYS A 86 -14.66 -1.57 13.97
CA LYS A 86 -15.42 -1.69 15.22
C LYS A 86 -14.55 -1.55 16.46
N GLN A 87 -13.35 -2.14 16.46
CA GLN A 87 -12.41 -2.08 17.58
C GLN A 87 -11.94 -0.65 17.84
N TYR A 88 -11.58 0.09 16.79
CA TYR A 88 -11.02 1.43 16.89
C TYR A 88 -12.03 2.56 16.64
N LYS A 89 -13.31 2.22 16.41
CA LYS A 89 -14.41 3.17 16.17
C LYS A 89 -14.07 4.18 15.06
N TRP A 90 -13.56 3.68 13.94
CA TRP A 90 -13.11 4.51 12.83
C TRP A 90 -14.23 5.25 12.10
N SER A 91 -13.89 6.44 11.60
CA SER A 91 -14.66 7.14 10.57
C SER A 91 -14.65 6.33 9.28
N VAL A 92 -15.60 6.60 8.37
CA VAL A 92 -15.63 5.97 7.05
C VAL A 92 -14.32 6.19 6.29
N SER A 93 -13.72 7.37 6.39
CA SER A 93 -12.43 7.71 5.78
C SER A 93 -11.32 6.79 6.29
N ARG A 94 -11.17 6.66 7.62
CA ARG A 94 -10.18 5.76 8.23
C ARG A 94 -10.39 4.29 7.89
N VAL A 95 -11.65 3.86 7.73
CA VAL A 95 -11.96 2.49 7.29
C VAL A 95 -11.37 2.22 5.91
N PHE A 96 -11.52 3.16 4.95
CA PHE A 96 -10.96 3.01 3.62
C PHE A 96 -9.43 3.04 3.64
N SER A 97 -8.83 4.04 4.31
CA SER A 97 -7.37 4.13 4.38
C SER A 97 -6.72 2.91 5.04
N ALA A 98 -7.31 2.37 6.12
CA ALA A 98 -6.79 1.17 6.76
C ALA A 98 -7.00 -0.09 5.91
N ALA A 99 -8.10 -0.17 5.15
CA ALA A 99 -8.32 -1.26 4.20
C ALA A 99 -7.28 -1.24 3.07
N ASP A 100 -6.97 -0.05 2.54
CA ASP A 100 -5.93 0.14 1.52
C ASP A 100 -4.54 -0.24 2.06
N VAL A 101 -4.17 0.24 3.26
CA VAL A 101 -2.91 -0.17 3.92
C VAL A 101 -2.86 -1.68 4.13
N GLY A 102 -3.97 -2.30 4.57
CA GLY A 102 -4.07 -3.74 4.73
C GLY A 102 -3.87 -4.51 3.43
N LEU A 103 -4.58 -4.11 2.37
CA LEU A 103 -4.52 -4.71 1.04
C LEU A 103 -3.14 -4.56 0.40
N TYR A 104 -2.60 -3.35 0.37
CA TYR A 104 -1.31 -3.06 -0.25
C TYR A 104 -0.17 -3.70 0.53
N GLY A 105 -0.18 -3.63 1.87
CA GLY A 105 0.84 -4.27 2.70
C GLY A 105 0.84 -5.80 2.54
N ALA A 106 -0.33 -6.42 2.54
CA ALA A 106 -0.49 -7.85 2.26
C ALA A 106 0.05 -8.24 0.87
N THR A 107 -0.19 -7.38 -0.12
CA THR A 107 0.26 -7.61 -1.50
C THR A 107 1.77 -7.44 -1.64
N ILE A 108 2.36 -6.45 -0.97
CA ILE A 108 3.82 -6.26 -0.92
C ILE A 108 4.49 -7.49 -0.31
N ASP A 109 3.98 -8.00 0.82
CA ASP A 109 4.51 -9.23 1.44
C ASP A 109 4.42 -10.44 0.51
N TYR A 110 3.31 -10.57 -0.22
CA TYR A 110 3.15 -11.63 -1.22
C TYR A 110 4.19 -11.50 -2.35
N LEU A 111 4.39 -10.30 -2.90
CA LEU A 111 5.37 -10.03 -3.95
C LEU A 111 6.80 -10.28 -3.46
N ILE A 112 7.15 -9.83 -2.25
CA ILE A 112 8.45 -10.09 -1.62
C ILE A 112 8.70 -11.59 -1.49
N GLN A 113 7.69 -12.37 -1.09
CA GLN A 113 7.81 -13.83 -1.00
C GLN A 113 8.02 -14.49 -2.37
N LYS A 114 7.36 -14.00 -3.43
CA LYS A 114 7.59 -14.48 -4.80
C LYS A 114 8.99 -14.15 -5.29
N ILE A 115 9.48 -12.95 -5.03
CA ILE A 115 10.85 -12.52 -5.36
C ILE A 115 11.87 -13.35 -4.57
N ALA A 116 11.63 -13.58 -3.28
CA ALA A 116 12.45 -14.44 -2.44
C ALA A 116 12.52 -15.87 -3.00
N ALA A 117 11.38 -16.44 -3.41
CA ALA A 117 11.29 -17.76 -4.03
C ALA A 117 11.98 -17.85 -5.40
N ALA A 118 12.14 -16.72 -6.11
CA ALA A 118 12.88 -16.63 -7.37
C ALA A 118 14.42 -16.60 -7.18
N GLY A 119 14.93 -16.80 -5.96
CA GLY A 119 16.36 -16.94 -5.69
C GLY A 119 16.99 -15.83 -4.85
N VAL A 120 16.18 -14.92 -4.28
CA VAL A 120 16.63 -13.74 -3.50
C VAL A 120 16.30 -13.88 -2.01
N ALA A 121 16.12 -15.11 -1.52
CA ALA A 121 15.37 -15.42 -0.29
C ALA A 121 15.83 -14.70 0.98
N SER A 122 17.12 -14.39 1.12
CA SER A 122 17.66 -13.74 2.34
C SER A 122 17.88 -12.23 2.21
N THR A 123 17.73 -11.64 1.01
CA THR A 123 18.04 -10.22 0.77
C THR A 123 16.90 -9.45 0.11
N ALA A 124 15.79 -10.08 -0.25
CA ALA A 124 14.69 -9.40 -0.94
C ALA A 124 14.13 -8.21 -0.14
N VAL A 125 13.86 -8.39 1.16
CA VAL A 125 13.38 -7.31 2.05
C VAL A 125 14.41 -6.19 2.15
N GLU A 126 15.68 -6.52 2.40
CA GLU A 126 16.77 -5.54 2.49
C GLU A 126 16.97 -4.78 1.18
N ALA A 127 16.80 -5.45 0.04
CA ALA A 127 16.86 -4.83 -1.28
C ALA A 127 15.72 -3.82 -1.46
N PHE A 128 14.50 -4.16 -1.05
CA PHE A 128 13.38 -3.22 -1.06
C PHE A 128 13.62 -2.01 -0.17
N ASP A 129 14.07 -2.21 1.07
CA ASP A 129 14.40 -1.12 1.99
C ASP A 129 15.49 -0.20 1.39
N THR A 130 16.48 -0.80 0.72
CA THR A 130 17.54 -0.06 0.02
C THR A 130 16.97 0.77 -1.14
N VAL A 131 16.07 0.23 -1.95
CA VAL A 131 15.44 0.96 -3.06
C VAL A 131 14.59 2.12 -2.53
N VAL A 132 13.69 1.84 -1.58
CA VAL A 132 12.76 2.81 -0.98
C VAL A 132 13.53 3.98 -0.34
N SER A 133 14.61 3.69 0.39
CA SER A 133 15.46 4.71 1.01
C SER A 133 16.31 5.51 0.01
N SER A 134 16.52 4.99 -1.20
CA SER A 134 17.27 5.66 -2.28
C SER A 134 16.38 6.51 -3.19
N MET A 135 15.05 6.36 -3.09
CA MET A 135 14.10 7.13 -3.89
C MET A 135 14.01 8.58 -3.42
N SER A 136 13.92 9.50 -4.39
CA SER A 136 13.65 10.91 -4.12
C SER A 136 12.16 11.16 -3.92
N HIS A 137 11.80 12.30 -3.31
CA HIS A 137 10.39 12.71 -3.22
C HIS A 137 9.68 12.76 -4.59
N ALA A 138 10.39 13.22 -5.63
CA ALA A 138 9.86 13.24 -6.99
C ALA A 138 9.56 11.84 -7.54
N ASP A 139 10.29 10.80 -7.10
CA ASP A 139 10.00 9.43 -7.48
C ASP A 139 8.69 8.95 -6.84
N TYR A 140 8.40 9.34 -5.59
CA TYR A 140 7.11 9.09 -4.94
C TYR A 140 5.96 9.83 -5.64
N GLU A 141 6.15 11.09 -6.01
CA GLU A 141 5.16 11.86 -6.78
C GLU A 141 4.88 11.23 -8.15
N SER A 142 5.91 10.69 -8.80
CA SER A 142 5.79 10.06 -10.13
C SER A 142 4.87 8.84 -10.12
N PHE A 143 4.73 8.11 -8.99
CA PHE A 143 3.75 7.02 -8.88
C PHE A 143 2.30 7.49 -8.90
N GLY A 144 2.03 8.77 -8.65
CA GLY A 144 0.70 9.37 -8.73
C GLY A 144 0.23 9.66 -10.15
N GLU A 145 1.13 9.62 -11.14
CA GLU A 145 0.81 9.86 -12.55
C GLU A 145 0.07 8.67 -13.16
N GLN A 146 -0.97 8.94 -13.97
CA GLN A 146 -1.90 7.93 -14.50
C GLN A 146 -1.20 6.77 -15.23
N ASP A 147 -0.13 7.07 -15.96
CA ASP A 147 0.61 6.11 -16.78
C ASP A 147 2.11 6.11 -16.44
N TRP A 148 2.48 6.21 -15.17
CA TRP A 148 3.89 6.26 -14.74
C TRP A 148 4.75 5.11 -15.31
N ARG A 149 4.15 3.94 -15.57
CA ARG A 149 4.82 2.79 -16.23
C ARG A 149 5.26 3.08 -17.67
N SER A 150 4.65 4.07 -18.32
CA SER A 150 5.02 4.51 -19.67
C SER A 150 6.18 5.52 -19.66
N ASP A 151 6.53 6.09 -18.51
CA ASP A 151 7.74 6.90 -18.38
C ASP A 151 8.98 5.99 -18.37
N LEU A 152 9.58 5.83 -19.54
CA LEU A 152 10.79 5.03 -19.73
C LEU A 152 11.98 5.54 -18.92
N ALA A 153 12.06 6.84 -18.64
CA ALA A 153 13.15 7.39 -17.85
C ALA A 153 12.96 7.01 -16.37
N PHE A 154 11.75 7.16 -15.84
CA PHE A 154 11.42 6.79 -14.47
C PHE A 154 11.55 5.28 -14.22
N THR A 155 10.91 4.46 -15.06
CA THR A 155 10.98 2.99 -14.95
C THR A 155 12.40 2.45 -15.07
N ARG A 156 13.24 3.01 -15.95
CA ARG A 156 14.67 2.65 -16.04
C ARG A 156 15.45 3.01 -14.77
N ARG A 157 15.15 4.15 -14.14
CA ARG A 157 15.79 4.53 -12.87
C ARG A 157 15.42 3.56 -11.77
N LEU A 158 14.13 3.25 -11.60
CA LEU A 158 13.67 2.30 -10.58
C LEU A 158 14.26 0.90 -10.79
N ARG A 159 14.29 0.39 -12.03
CA ARG A 159 14.94 -0.89 -12.35
C ARG A 159 16.45 -0.88 -12.08
N ALA A 160 17.12 0.26 -12.28
CA ALA A 160 18.53 0.40 -11.93
C ALA A 160 18.73 0.34 -10.41
N LEU A 161 17.93 1.07 -9.62
CA LEU A 161 17.97 1.00 -8.16
C LEU A 161 17.73 -0.42 -7.64
N ALA A 162 16.74 -1.12 -8.21
CA ALA A 162 16.42 -2.51 -7.88
C ALA A 162 17.62 -3.45 -8.11
N ARG A 163 18.29 -3.33 -9.27
CA ARG A 163 19.50 -4.11 -9.56
C ARG A 163 20.66 -3.77 -8.63
N ASP A 164 20.88 -2.49 -8.38
CA ASP A 164 21.97 -2.03 -7.51
C ASP A 164 21.75 -2.50 -6.06
N ALA A 165 20.49 -2.67 -5.66
CA ALA A 165 20.08 -3.27 -4.39
C ALA A 165 20.17 -4.82 -4.38
N GLY A 166 20.56 -5.45 -5.48
CA GLY A 166 20.79 -6.89 -5.58
C GLY A 166 19.62 -7.73 -6.09
N LEU A 167 18.57 -7.11 -6.63
CA LEU A 167 17.49 -7.86 -7.29
C LEU A 167 17.95 -8.41 -8.66
N PRO A 168 17.65 -9.67 -9.00
CA PRO A 168 17.91 -10.25 -10.32
C PRO A 168 17.31 -9.41 -11.46
N ASP A 169 18.07 -9.23 -12.54
CA ASP A 169 17.63 -8.54 -13.76
C ASP A 169 16.75 -9.46 -14.64
N GLU A 170 15.78 -10.09 -14.01
CA GLU A 170 14.74 -10.88 -14.66
C GLU A 170 13.48 -10.02 -14.78
N GLU A 171 12.86 -10.02 -15.96
CA GLU A 171 11.71 -9.17 -16.25
C GLU A 171 10.57 -9.36 -15.22
N ALA A 172 10.25 -10.62 -14.90
CA ALA A 172 9.22 -10.94 -13.91
C ALA A 172 9.58 -10.44 -12.50
N VAL A 173 10.84 -10.54 -12.09
CA VAL A 173 11.30 -10.05 -10.77
C VAL A 173 11.24 -8.52 -10.71
N MET A 174 11.68 -7.86 -11.78
CA MET A 174 11.66 -6.41 -11.89
C MET A 174 10.23 -5.87 -11.90
N ASP A 175 9.30 -6.52 -12.60
CA ASP A 175 7.90 -6.10 -12.61
C ASP A 175 7.25 -6.26 -11.22
N MET A 176 7.48 -7.39 -10.54
CA MET A 176 7.04 -7.56 -9.15
C MET A 176 7.65 -6.52 -8.21
N ALA A 177 8.91 -6.13 -8.41
CA ALA A 177 9.57 -5.10 -7.62
C ALA A 177 8.93 -3.73 -7.84
N LEU A 178 8.69 -3.36 -9.09
CA LEU A 178 8.02 -2.12 -9.46
C LEU A 178 6.58 -2.06 -8.93
N ASP A 179 5.84 -3.18 -8.97
CA ASP A 179 4.51 -3.29 -8.37
C ASP A 179 4.57 -3.02 -6.86
N ALA A 180 5.49 -3.66 -6.14
CA ALA A 180 5.63 -3.47 -4.70
C ALA A 180 6.02 -2.02 -4.32
N LEU A 181 6.87 -1.36 -5.12
CA LEU A 181 7.22 0.06 -4.90
C LEU A 181 6.03 0.99 -5.11
N GLU A 182 5.22 0.77 -6.15
CA GLU A 182 3.99 1.52 -6.36
C GLU A 182 3.03 1.36 -5.18
N LEU A 183 2.86 0.12 -4.70
CA LEU A 183 2.00 -0.16 -3.55
C LEU A 183 2.53 0.50 -2.28
N GLY A 184 3.85 0.55 -2.09
CA GLY A 184 4.48 1.28 -0.98
C GLY A 184 4.13 2.77 -1.01
N ALA A 185 4.26 3.43 -2.17
CA ALA A 185 3.88 4.83 -2.33
C ALA A 185 2.37 5.06 -2.06
N ARG A 186 1.51 4.10 -2.42
CA ARG A 186 0.07 4.16 -2.11
C ARG A 186 -0.23 3.95 -0.63
N ILE A 187 0.56 3.15 0.09
CA ILE A 187 0.49 3.04 1.55
C ILE A 187 0.79 4.39 2.17
N ASP A 188 1.89 5.05 1.80
CA ASP A 188 2.25 6.37 2.34
C ASP A 188 1.14 7.40 2.16
N TYR A 189 0.51 7.43 0.98
CA TYR A 189 -0.65 8.27 0.73
C TYR A 189 -1.85 7.92 1.64
N SER A 190 -2.13 6.63 1.81
CA SER A 190 -3.22 6.15 2.67
C SER A 190 -2.97 6.47 4.15
N VAL A 191 -1.71 6.37 4.60
CA VAL A 191 -1.28 6.78 5.94
C VAL A 191 -1.51 8.28 6.13
N ALA A 192 -1.12 9.11 5.17
CA ALA A 192 -1.32 10.55 5.24
C ALA A 192 -2.80 10.91 5.39
N LEU A 193 -3.70 10.30 4.60
CA LEU A 193 -5.14 10.50 4.73
C LEU A 193 -5.69 10.05 6.08
N PHE A 194 -5.22 8.90 6.59
CA PHE A 194 -5.62 8.40 7.90
C PHE A 194 -5.22 9.37 9.03
N VAL A 195 -4.01 9.94 8.96
CA VAL A 195 -3.48 10.91 9.94
C VAL A 195 -4.20 12.25 9.83
N LEU A 196 -4.55 12.72 8.63
CA LEU A 196 -5.32 13.95 8.45
C LEU A 196 -6.72 13.82 9.07
N ASP A 197 -7.41 12.70 8.84
CA ASP A 197 -8.72 12.45 9.47
C ASP A 197 -8.60 12.32 11.02
N LEU A 198 -7.45 11.89 11.55
CA LEU A 198 -7.14 11.94 12.99
C LEU A 198 -7.01 13.37 13.53
N ALA A 199 -6.31 14.23 12.79
CA ALA A 199 -6.12 15.62 13.19
C ALA A 199 -7.45 16.42 13.15
N GLU A 200 -8.29 16.19 12.14
CA GLU A 200 -9.59 16.84 11.99
C GLU A 200 -10.64 16.37 13.02
N GLY A 201 -10.50 15.15 13.53
CA GLY A 201 -11.40 14.55 14.53
C GLY A 201 -11.05 14.80 15.99
N SER A 202 -9.94 15.50 16.30
CA SER A 202 -9.56 15.84 17.67
C SER A 202 -10.38 17.04 18.17
N PRO A 203 -11.12 16.94 19.30
CA PRO A 203 -11.70 18.13 19.91
C PRO A 203 -10.56 19.08 20.29
N ILE A 204 -10.68 20.35 19.92
CA ILE A 204 -9.82 21.43 20.42
C ILE A 204 -9.82 21.31 21.95
N PRO A 205 -8.66 21.20 22.62
CA PRO A 205 -8.64 21.24 24.07
C PRO A 205 -9.20 22.60 24.48
N GLU A 206 -10.35 22.61 25.13
CA GLU A 206 -10.84 23.78 25.84
C GLU A 206 -9.74 24.18 26.82
N THR A 207 -9.12 25.32 26.55
CA THR A 207 -8.20 25.98 27.44
C THR A 207 -8.90 26.18 28.78
N VAL A 208 -8.37 25.56 29.83
CA VAL A 208 -8.66 25.92 31.24
C VAL A 208 -7.80 27.11 31.62
#